data_AF-A0A6B3F8J0-F1
#
_entry.id   AF-A0A6B3F8J0-F1
#
_cell.length_a   1.000
_cell.length_b   1.000
_cell.length_c   1.000
_cell.angle_alpha   90.00
_cell.angle_beta   90.00
_cell.angle_gamma   90.00
#
_symmetry.space_group_name_H-M   'P 1'
#
loop_
_entity.id
_entity.type
_entity.pdbx_description
1 polymer ?
#
loop_
_entity_poly.entity_id
_entity_poly.type
_entity_poly.pdbx_seq_one_letter_code
_entity_poly.pdbx_strand_id
1 'polypeptide(L)' 'IGAAIAAGLAEAGARVAVNGRDAARTEAAAASLRERFPDAEILAAPGDLASDEGLTQVLDRLPRTDILVNNLGI' A
#
# COMPACT_ATOMS: atom_id res chain seq x y z
N ILE A 1 2.05 6.43 11.12
CA ILE A 1 1.26 5.24 11.52
C ILE A 1 1.19 4.24 10.38
N GLY A 2 0.60 4.58 9.22
CA GLY A 2 0.51 3.68 8.06
C GLY A 2 1.80 2.94 7.68
N ALA A 3 2.94 3.64 7.56
CA ALA A 3 4.22 3.00 7.23
C ALA A 3 4.69 1.97 8.28
N ALA A 4 4.43 2.22 9.58
CA ALA A 4 4.79 1.29 10.64
C ALA A 4 3.89 0.04 10.62
N ILE A 5 2.60 0.19 10.29
CA ILE A 5 1.69 -0.94 10.10
C ILE A 5 2.10 -1.77 8.89
N ALA A 6 2.40 -1.13 7.76
CA ALA A 6 2.88 -1.81 6.56
C ALA A 6 4.18 -2.60 6.83
N ALA A 7 5.10 -2.01 7.58
CA ALA A 7 6.33 -2.69 8.01
C ALA A 7 6.04 -3.91 8.90
N GLY A 8 5.16 -3.80 9.90
CA GLY A 8 4.82 -4.93 10.76
C GLY A 8 4.10 -6.06 10.01
N LEU A 9 3.26 -5.74 9.03
CA LEU A 9 2.63 -6.74 8.18
C LEU A 9 3.64 -7.44 7.26
N ALA A 10 4.57 -6.68 6.67
CA ALA A 10 5.64 -7.24 5.84
C ALA A 10 6.56 -8.16 6.66
N GLU A 11 6.94 -7.74 7.87
CA GLU A 11 7.73 -8.54 8.82
C GLU A 11 7.02 -9.84 9.23
N ALA A 12 5.68 -9.81 9.30
CA ALA A 12 4.86 -10.99 9.56
C ALA A 12 4.67 -11.90 8.31
N GLY A 13 5.29 -11.58 7.18
CA GLY A 13 5.22 -12.37 5.94
C GLY A 13 3.99 -12.11 5.08
N ALA A 14 3.24 -11.02 5.35
CA ALA A 14 2.13 -10.65 4.48
C ALA A 14 2.63 -10.03 3.17
N ARG A 15 1.86 -10.24 2.10
CA ARG A 15 1.93 -9.39 0.91
C ARG A 15 1.27 -8.06 1.24
N VAL A 16 1.99 -6.95 1.06
CA VAL A 16 1.55 -5.62 1.49
C VAL A 16 1.44 -4.67 0.30
N ALA A 17 0.30 -4.01 0.18
CA ALA A 17 0.14 -2.89 -0.74
C ALA A 17 0.04 -1.58 0.02
N VAL A 18 0.79 -0.57 -0.42
CA VAL A 18 0.73 0.79 0.12
C VAL A 18 -0.10 1.66 -0.82
N ASN A 19 -1.13 2.31 -0.28
CA ASN A 19 -1.96 3.27 -1.01
C ASN A 19 -1.59 4.72 -0.63
N GLY A 20 -1.67 5.61 -1.63
CA GLY A 20 -1.57 7.05 -1.47
C GLY A 20 -2.09 7.76 -2.72
N ARG A 21 -2.46 9.03 -2.57
CA ARG A 21 -3.00 9.85 -3.69
C ARG A 21 -1.95 10.19 -4.73
N ASP A 22 -0.71 10.36 -4.29
CA ASP A 22 0.42 10.77 -5.13
C ASP A 22 1.24 9.56 -5.56
N ALA A 23 1.34 9.33 -6.87
CA ALA A 23 1.99 8.15 -7.40
C ALA A 23 3.48 8.07 -7.03
N ALA A 24 4.21 9.18 -7.13
CA ALA A 24 5.64 9.21 -6.85
C ALA A 24 5.92 8.96 -5.37
N ARG A 25 5.15 9.58 -4.47
CA ARG A 25 5.28 9.36 -3.01
C ARG A 25 4.87 7.94 -2.62
N THR A 26 3.85 7.38 -3.26
CA THR A 26 3.41 6.00 -3.00
C THR A 26 4.49 4.99 -3.41
N GLU A 27 5.08 5.17 -4.58
CA GLU A 27 6.19 4.32 -5.03
C GLU A 27 7.42 4.47 -4.14
N ALA A 28 7.79 5.69 -3.75
CA ALA A 28 8.92 5.92 -2.83
C ALA A 28 8.71 5.22 -1.48
N ALA A 29 7.49 5.23 -0.93
CA ALA A 29 7.16 4.52 0.29
C ALA A 29 7.25 2.99 0.12
N ALA A 30 6.74 2.46 -1.00
CA ALA A 30 6.84 1.03 -1.30
C ALA A 30 8.31 0.61 -1.50
N ALA A 31 9.11 1.41 -2.20
CA ALA A 31 10.54 1.15 -2.42
C ALA A 31 11.32 1.10 -1.10
N SER A 32 11.10 2.08 -0.20
CA SER A 32 11.72 2.08 1.13
C SER A 32 11.38 0.85 1.95
N LEU A 33 10.16 0.33 1.84
CA LEU A 33 9.78 -0.91 2.50
C LEU A 33 10.44 -2.14 1.84
N ARG A 34 10.56 -2.19 0.51
CA ARG A 34 11.27 -3.29 -0.18
C ARG A 34 12.75 -3.35 0.20
N GLU A 35 13.40 -2.20 0.36
CA GLU A 35 14.78 -2.13 0.86
C GLU A 35 14.92 -2.72 2.27
N ARG A 36 13.92 -2.46 3.13
CA ARG A 36 13.91 -2.95 4.51
C ARG A 36 13.51 -4.43 4.62
N PHE A 37 12.66 -4.90 3.71
CA PHE A 37 12.08 -6.25 3.71
C PHE A 37 12.25 -6.90 2.32
N PRO A 38 13.47 -7.33 1.95
CA PRO A 38 13.78 -7.81 0.60
C PRO A 38 13.02 -9.09 0.20
N ASP A 39 12.60 -9.89 1.18
CA ASP A 39 11.84 -11.12 0.96
C ASP A 39 10.31 -10.91 0.95
N ALA A 40 9.84 -9.70 1.30
CA ALA A 40 8.42 -9.38 1.33
C ALA A 40 7.89 -8.92 -0.04
N GLU A 41 6.69 -9.37 -0.39
CA GLU A 41 6.01 -8.88 -1.58
C GLU A 41 5.32 -7.53 -1.29
N ILE A 42 5.91 -6.45 -1.80
CA ILE A 42 5.41 -5.08 -1.56
C ILE A 42 5.01 -4.39 -2.86
N LEU A 43 3.80 -3.84 -2.88
CA LEU A 43 3.17 -3.21 -4.03
C LEU A 43 2.84 -1.73 -3.75
N ALA A 44 2.99 -0.90 -4.77
CA ALA A 44 2.43 0.45 -4.77
C ALA A 44 1.06 0.45 -5.45
N ALA A 45 0.05 0.96 -4.76
CA ALA A 45 -1.30 1.10 -5.26
C ALA A 45 -1.75 2.57 -5.16
N PRO A 46 -1.23 3.45 -6.04
CA PRO A 46 -1.61 4.85 -6.02
C PRO A 46 -3.06 5.02 -6.48
N GLY A 47 -3.76 5.97 -5.88
CA GLY A 47 -5.16 6.29 -6.19
C GLY A 47 -5.82 7.00 -5.01
N ASP A 48 -6.68 7.97 -5.31
CA ASP A 48 -7.51 8.62 -4.30
C ASP A 48 -8.78 7.80 -4.03
N LEU A 49 -8.82 7.12 -2.89
CA LEU A 49 -9.95 6.30 -2.46
C LEU A 49 -11.22 7.11 -2.17
N ALA A 50 -11.16 8.44 -2.14
CA ALA A 50 -12.33 9.32 -2.06
C ALA A 50 -12.99 9.58 -3.43
N SER A 51 -12.41 9.07 -4.53
CA SER A 51 -12.95 9.15 -5.89
C SER A 51 -13.18 7.78 -6.49
N ASP A 52 -14.22 7.62 -7.30
CA ASP A 52 -14.53 6.35 -7.97
C ASP A 52 -13.39 5.89 -8.89
N GLU A 53 -12.74 6.85 -9.57
CA GLU A 53 -11.60 6.57 -10.45
C GLU A 53 -10.38 6.08 -9.65
N GLY A 54 -10.03 6.77 -8.57
CA GLY A 54 -8.91 6.36 -7.72
C GLY A 54 -9.17 5.03 -7.00
N LEU A 55 -10.41 4.78 -6.57
CA LEU A 55 -10.81 3.49 -6.02
C LEU A 55 -10.66 2.36 -7.06
N THR A 56 -11.13 2.58 -8.29
CA THR A 56 -11.01 1.61 -9.38
C THR A 56 -9.54 1.29 -9.68
N GLN A 57 -8.69 2.31 -9.78
CA GLN A 57 -7.24 2.14 -10.01
C GLN A 57 -6.57 1.26 -8.94
N VAL A 58 -6.99 1.38 -7.68
CA VAL A 58 -6.45 0.59 -6.57
C VAL A 58 -6.97 -0.86 -6.62
N LEU A 59 -8.27 -1.04 -6.86
CA LEU A 59 -8.89 -2.37 -6.93
C LEU A 59 -8.37 -3.19 -8.10
N ASP A 60 -8.10 -2.58 -9.25
CA ASP A 60 -7.51 -3.27 -10.41
C ASP A 60 -6.12 -3.85 -10.11
N ARG A 61 -5.36 -3.18 -9.24
CA ARG A 61 -4.04 -3.66 -8.77
C ARG A 61 -4.14 -4.71 -7.67
N LEU A 62 -5.23 -4.69 -6.90
CA LEU A 62 -5.45 -5.50 -5.71
C LEU A 62 -6.80 -6.22 -5.79
N PRO A 63 -6.98 -7.14 -6.77
CA PRO A 63 -8.26 -7.79 -7.01
C PRO A 63 -8.70 -8.68 -5.83
N ARG A 64 -7.78 -9.01 -4.92
CA ARG A 64 -8.04 -9.71 -3.67
C ARG A 64 -7.27 -9.04 -2.54
N THR A 65 -7.98 -8.71 -1.47
CA THR A 65 -7.42 -8.13 -0.24
C THR A 65 -8.01 -8.86 0.95
N ASP A 66 -7.17 -9.54 1.74
CA ASP A 66 -7.63 -10.28 2.92
C ASP A 66 -7.69 -9.38 4.18
N ILE A 67 -6.87 -8.32 4.24
CA ILE A 67 -6.80 -7.36 5.34
C ILE A 67 -6.84 -5.94 4.79
N LEU A 68 -7.83 -5.14 5.22
CA LEU A 68 -7.91 -3.71 4.92
C LEU A 68 -7.60 -2.90 6.18
N VAL A 69 -6.59 -2.04 6.10
CA VAL A 69 -6.25 -1.08 7.15
C VAL A 69 -6.78 0.30 6.75
N ASN A 70 -7.91 0.71 7.34
CA ASN A 70 -8.44 2.07 7.17
C ASN A 70 -7.61 3.08 7.97
N ASN A 71 -6.46 3.47 7.40
CA ASN A 71 -5.55 4.49 7.93
C ASN A 71 -5.63 5.82 7.14
N LEU A 72 -6.62 5.99 6.24
CA LEU A 72 -6.83 7.26 5.57
C LEU A 72 -7.09 8.36 6.61
N GLY A 73 -6.33 9.45 6.50
CA GLY A 73 -6.43 10.62 7.36
C GLY A 73 -6.32 11.89 6.52
N ILE A 74 -6.70 13.01 7.14
CA ILE A 74 -6.63 14.37 6.58
C ILE A 74 -5.21 14.93 6.58
#